data_AF-A0A1V0UY05-F1
#
_entry.id   AF-A0A1V0UY05-F1
#
_cell.length_a   1.000
_cell.length_b   1.000
_cell.length_c   1.000
_cell.angle_alpha   90.00
_cell.angle_beta   90.00
_cell.angle_gamma   90.00
#
_symmetry.space_group_name_H-M   'P 1'
#
loop_
_entity.id
_entity.type
_entity.pdbx_description
1 polymer ?
#
loop_
_entity_poly.entity_id
_entity_poly.type
_entity_poly.pdbx_seq_one_letter_code
_entity_poly.pdbx_strand_id
1 'polypeptide(L)'
;MVTFSHHAEMRFKQRGIVLTPEQLSRLDKAMDKAATKGAKNSLMMLDGTALIVNVPNKTVVTAMDATSMKDRMFTKIDSAIIIS
;
A
#
# COMPACT_ATOMS: atom_id res chain seq x y z
N MET A 1 3.32 6.51 12.07
CA MET A 1 3.03 7.36 10.91
C MET A 1 3.54 6.66 9.68
N VAL A 2 2.75 6.64 8.61
CA VAL A 2 3.10 5.99 7.34
C VAL A 2 4.19 6.80 6.64
N THR A 3 5.19 6.12 6.09
CA THR A 3 6.27 6.71 5.29
C THR A 3 6.21 6.20 3.86
N PHE A 4 6.87 6.93 2.95
CA PHE A 4 6.91 6.59 1.53
C PHE A 4 8.36 6.40 1.11
N SER A 5 8.64 5.29 0.44
CA SER A 5 9.95 5.10 -0.20
C SER A 5 10.08 6.03 -1.41
N HIS A 6 11.32 6.28 -1.82
CA HIS A 6 11.60 7.06 -3.04
C HIS A 6 10.87 6.49 -4.28
N HIS A 7 10.77 5.16 -4.39
CA HIS A 7 10.04 4.53 -5.49
C HIS A 7 8.53 4.80 -5.42
N ALA A 8 7.93 4.77 -4.22
CA ALA A 8 6.52 5.12 -4.04
C ALA A 8 6.25 6.59 -4.41
N GLU A 9 7.09 7.52 -3.96
CA GLU A 9 6.96 8.95 -4.29
C GLU A 9 7.02 9.19 -5.80
N MET A 10 7.96 8.55 -6.50
CA MET A 10 8.04 8.64 -7.96
C MET A 10 6.76 8.10 -8.63
N ARG A 11 6.21 6.98 -8.14
CA ARG A 11 4.98 6.40 -8.70
C ARG A 11 3.76 7.27 -8.45
N PHE A 12 3.65 7.88 -7.28
CA PHE A 12 2.59 8.83 -6.98
C PHE A 12 2.63 10.03 -7.92
N LYS A 13 3.82 10.63 -8.13
CA LYS A 13 3.99 11.75 -9.07
C LYS A 13 3.66 11.35 -10.51
N GLN A 14 4.19 10.21 -10.98
CA GLN A 14 3.98 9.75 -12.37
C GLN A 14 2.52 9.47 -12.71
N ARG A 15 1.71 9.06 -11.72
CA ARG A 15 0.33 8.63 -11.92
C ARG A 15 -0.71 9.59 -11.36
N GLY A 16 -0.28 10.71 -10.79
CA GLY A 16 -1.18 11.66 -10.13
C GLY A 16 -1.91 11.06 -8.92
N ILE A 17 -1.33 10.07 -8.25
CA ILE A 17 -1.93 9.48 -7.05
C ILE A 17 -1.71 10.44 -5.88
N VAL A 18 -2.81 10.90 -5.30
CA VAL A 18 -2.81 11.74 -4.09
C VAL A 18 -3.65 11.04 -3.04
N LEU A 19 -3.04 10.71 -1.91
CA LEU A 19 -3.76 10.14 -0.78
C LEU A 19 -4.29 11.26 0.11
N THR A 20 -5.58 11.22 0.41
CA THR A 20 -6.19 12.15 1.37
C THR A 20 -5.74 11.83 2.81
N PRO A 21 -5.86 12.78 3.75
CA PRO A 21 -5.58 12.50 5.17
C PRO A 21 -6.40 11.33 5.73
N GLU A 22 -7.63 11.16 5.27
CA GLU A 22 -8.50 10.04 5.66
C GLU A 22 -7.97 8.71 5.14
N GLN A 23 -7.57 8.66 3.87
CA GLN A 23 -6.95 7.49 3.25
C GLN A 23 -5.65 7.10 3.97
N LEU A 24 -4.83 8.08 4.35
CA LEU A 24 -3.62 7.84 5.15
C LEU A 24 -3.93 7.26 6.53
N SER A 25 -4.99 7.75 7.20
CA SER A 25 -5.42 7.21 8.50
C SER A 25 -5.93 5.77 8.38
N ARG A 26 -6.72 5.47 7.36
CA ARG A 26 -7.20 4.11 7.07
C ARG A 26 -6.05 3.16 6.77
N LEU A 27 -5.06 3.62 5.98
CA LEU A 27 -3.85 2.87 5.67
C LEU A 27 -3.01 2.57 6.93
N ASP A 28 -2.77 3.56 7.79
CA ASP A 28 -2.01 3.38 9.05
C ASP A 28 -2.69 2.35 9.95
N LYS A 29 -4.02 2.45 10.13
CA LYS A 29 -4.81 1.46 10.89
C LYS A 29 -4.75 0.06 10.29
N ALA A 30 -4.77 -0.04 8.96
CA ALA A 30 -4.65 -1.32 8.26
C ALA A 30 -3.26 -1.94 8.46
N MET A 31 -2.19 -1.14 8.41
CA MET A 31 -0.84 -1.59 8.74
C MET A 31 -0.74 -2.09 10.19
N ASP A 32 -1.33 -1.38 11.14
CA ASP A 32 -1.36 -1.83 12.54
C ASP A 32 -2.08 -3.17 12.70
N LYS A 33 -3.24 -3.33 12.07
CA LYS A 33 -3.99 -4.60 12.06
C LYS A 33 -3.23 -5.72 11.35
N ALA A 34 -2.44 -5.41 10.33
CA ALA A 34 -1.59 -6.38 9.65
C ALA A 34 -0.45 -6.83 10.56
N ALA A 35 0.16 -5.89 11.28
CA ALA A 35 1.26 -6.14 12.20
C ALA A 35 0.85 -7.08 13.34
N THR A 36 -0.36 -6.93 13.90
CA THR A 36 -0.85 -7.85 14.96
C THR A 36 -1.02 -9.30 14.47
N LYS A 37 -1.06 -9.51 13.15
CA LYS A 37 -1.14 -10.84 12.51
C LYS A 37 0.21 -11.32 11.97
N GLY A 38 1.30 -10.60 12.23
CA GLY A 38 2.65 -10.97 11.80
C GLY A 38 2.93 -10.73 10.31
N ALA A 39 2.10 -9.94 9.61
CA ALA A 39 2.36 -9.55 8.23
C ALA A 39 3.67 -8.75 8.11
N LYS A 40 4.46 -9.00 7.07
CA LYS A 40 5.71 -8.27 6.80
C LYS A 40 5.62 -7.46 5.51
N ASN A 41 5.23 -8.09 4.42
CA ASN A 41 5.09 -7.44 3.11
C ASN A 41 3.68 -7.67 2.58
N SER A 42 2.88 -6.62 2.54
CA SER A 42 1.47 -6.71 2.21
C SER A 42 1.13 -6.01 0.91
N LEU A 43 0.19 -6.60 0.16
CA LEU A 43 -0.58 -5.88 -0.84
C LEU A 43 -1.81 -5.28 -0.16
N MET A 44 -1.94 -3.96 -0.18
CA MET A 44 -3.09 -3.25 0.38
C MET A 44 -3.85 -2.55 -0.74
N MET A 45 -5.13 -2.85 -0.87
CA MET A 45 -6.05 -2.22 -1.80
C MET A 45 -6.78 -1.10 -1.08
N LEU A 46 -6.59 0.15 -1.50
CA LEU A 46 -7.18 1.35 -0.91
C LEU A 46 -7.88 2.15 -2.00
N ASP A 47 -9.22 2.13 -2.00
CA ASP A 47 -10.08 2.89 -2.93
C ASP A 47 -9.65 2.74 -4.41
N GLY A 48 -9.34 1.52 -4.83
CA GLY A 48 -8.88 1.23 -6.20
C GLY A 48 -7.40 1.48 -6.46
N THR A 49 -6.62 1.88 -5.45
CA THR A 49 -5.15 1.94 -5.52
C THR A 49 -4.55 0.73 -4.82
N ALA A 50 -3.71 -0.04 -5.52
CA ALA A 50 -2.88 -1.07 -4.92
C ALA A 50 -1.57 -0.48 -4.39
N LEU A 51 -1.28 -0.77 -3.13
CA LEU A 51 -0.08 -0.34 -2.43
C LEU A 51 0.68 -1.60 -1.99
N ILE A 52 1.96 -1.68 -2.32
CA ILE A 52 2.85 -2.66 -1.66
C ILE A 52 3.50 -1.97 -0.49
N VAL A 53 3.38 -2.58 0.68
CA VAL A 53 3.84 -1.98 1.93
C VAL A 53 4.73 -2.94 2.71
N ASN A 54 5.74 -2.36 3.36
CA ASN A 54 6.47 -3.02 4.42
C ASN A 54 5.80 -2.65 5.74
N VAL A 55 5.10 -3.62 6.35
CA VAL A 55 4.30 -3.42 7.55
C VAL A 55 5.17 -3.07 8.77
N PRO A 56 6.28 -3.78 9.08
CA PRO A 56 7.11 -3.47 10.24
C PRO A 56 7.67 -2.04 10.23
N ASN A 57 8.04 -1.55 9.04
CA ASN A 57 8.59 -0.20 8.87
C ASN A 57 7.51 0.85 8.55
N LYS A 58 6.22 0.46 8.52
CA LYS A 58 5.10 1.30 8.08
C LYS A 58 5.38 2.08 6.79
N THR A 59 6.04 1.44 5.83
CA THR A 59 6.55 2.10 4.62
C THR A 59 5.80 1.63 3.38
N VAL A 60 5.28 2.56 2.59
CA VAL A 60 4.79 2.27 1.24
C VAL A 60 5.99 2.15 0.29
N VAL A 61 6.16 0.97 -0.28
CA VAL A 61 7.26 0.63 -1.20
C VAL A 61 6.91 1.01 -2.63
N THR A 62 5.66 0.78 -3.06
CA THR A 62 5.19 1.21 -4.36
C THR A 62 3.67 1.34 -4.40
N ALA A 63 3.17 1.99 -5.45
CA ALA A 63 1.77 2.23 -5.68
C ALA A 63 1.40 2.02 -7.15
N MET A 64 0.20 1.49 -7.36
CA MET A 64 -0.33 1.12 -8.67
C MET A 64 -1.83 1.40 -8.70
N ASP A 65 -2.31 1.99 -9.78
CA ASP A 65 -3.74 2.12 -10.07
C ASP A 65 -4.33 0.75 -10.47
N ALA A 66 -5.56 0.47 -10.03
CA ALA A 66 -6.33 -0.71 -10.38
C ALA A 66 -6.43 -0.99 -11.87
N THR A 67 -6.51 0.04 -12.72
CA THR A 67 -6.58 -0.19 -14.18
C THR A 67 -5.32 -0.88 -14.71
N SER A 68 -4.18 -0.66 -14.05
CA SER A 68 -2.90 -1.25 -14.43
C SER A 68 -2.66 -2.64 -13.84
N MET A 69 -3.57 -3.17 -13.01
CA MET A 69 -3.36 -4.44 -12.29
C MET A 69 -3.70 -5.68 -13.10
N LYS A 70 -4.41 -5.55 -14.22
CA LYS A 70 -4.82 -6.70 -15.04
C LYS A 70 -3.59 -7.54 -15.41
N ASP A 71 -3.69 -8.84 -15.15
CA ASP A 71 -2.65 -9.85 -15.41
C ASP A 71 -1.30 -9.65 -14.68
N ARG A 72 -1.25 -8.82 -13.63
CA ARG A 72 -0.03 -8.63 -12.82
C ARG A 72 0.07 -9.66 -11.70
N MET A 73 1.20 -10.36 -11.66
CA MET A 73 1.58 -11.24 -10.55
C MET A 73 2.44 -10.48 -9.54
N PHE A 74 2.03 -10.51 -8.28
CA PHE A 74 2.81 -10.01 -7.15
C PHE A 74 3.45 -11.20 -6.43
N THR A 75 4.75 -11.12 -6.18
CA THR A 75 5.50 -12.15 -5.45
C THR A 75 6.05 -11.56 -4.15
N LYS A 76 6.46 -12.42 -3.21
CA LYS A 76 7.01 -12.01 -1.91
C LYS A 76 6.04 -11.17 -1.07
N ILE A 77 4.74 -11.38 -1.30
CA ILE A 77 3.66 -10.83 -0.49
C ILE A 77 3.18 -11.95 0.42
N ASP A 78 3.15 -11.70 1.73
CA ASP A 78 2.69 -12.67 2.73
C ASP A 78 1.26 -12.41 3.21
N SER A 79 0.65 -11.32 2.74
CA SER A 79 -0.66 -10.86 3.19
C SER A 79 -1.30 -9.90 2.19
N ALA A 80 -2.63 -9.96 2.08
CA ALA A 80 -3.40 -9.03 1.27
C ALA A 80 -4.55 -8.44 2.10
N ILE A 81 -4.80 -7.14 1.95
CA ILE A 81 -5.82 -6.42 2.71
C ILE A 81 -6.60 -5.54 1.76
N ILE A 82 -7.93 -5.61 1.85
CA ILE A 82 -8.83 -4.68 1.17
C ILE A 82 -9.30 -3.67 2.21
N ILE A 83 -9.01 -2.40 1.96
CA ILE A 83 -9.34 -1.26 2.80
C ILE A 83 -10.48 -0.51 2.11
N SER A 84 -11.67 -0.63 2.69
CA SER A 84 -12.91 0.07 2.30
C SER A 84 -13.18 1.29 3.16
#